data_AF-A0A7L3KZU5-F1
#
_entry.id   AF-A0A7L3KZU5-F1
#
_cell.length_a   1.000
_cell.length_b   1.000
_cell.length_c   1.000
_cell.angle_alpha   90.00
_cell.angle_beta   90.00
_cell.angle_gamma   90.00
#
_symmetry.space_group_name_H-M   'P 1'
#
loop_
_entity.id
_entity.type
_entity.pdbx_description
1 polymer ?
#
loop_
_entity_poly.entity_id
_entity_poly.type
_entity_poly.pdbx_seq_one_letter_code
_entity_poly.pdbx_strand_id
1 'polypeptide(L)'
;LSSLPCQRPGMPPGGRMPMAGLQVGPPGAPPYGAASPMRPGLPQSMMDPFRKRLLTPQAQPPLATQRRGVKRRKMADKVLPQRIRELVPESQAYMDLLAFERKLDQTIARKRMEIQEAIKKPLTQKRKLRIYISNTFTPAKEEGEGGERVASWELRVEGKLLEDPSKQKRKFSSFFKSLVIELDKELYGPDNHLVEWHRLPTTQETDGFQVKRPGDVNVKCTLLLMLDHQPPQYKLDPRLARLLGVHTQTRASIMQALWLYIKHNKLQDSHEKEYINCNRYFRQVSPC
;
A
#
# COMPACT_ATOMS: atom_id res chain seq x y z
N LEU A 1 47.37 27.82 11.04
CA LEU A 1 47.99 27.31 12.28
C LEU A 1 46.99 26.35 12.92
N SER A 2 46.98 25.11 12.45
CA SER A 2 47.63 23.97 13.14
C SER A 2 46.79 23.45 14.30
N SER A 3 45.92 22.51 13.97
CA SER A 3 45.22 21.60 14.88
C SER A 3 46.20 20.71 15.65
N LEU A 4 45.99 20.55 16.95
CA LEU A 4 46.58 19.48 17.76
C LEU A 4 45.49 18.60 18.40
N PRO A 5 45.70 17.28 18.54
CA PRO A 5 44.68 16.30 18.91
C PRO A 5 44.77 15.85 20.37
N CYS A 6 43.65 15.40 20.94
CA CYS A 6 43.62 14.61 22.17
C CYS A 6 43.21 13.15 21.86
N GLN A 7 44.04 12.23 22.33
CA GLN A 7 43.92 10.77 22.22
C GLN A 7 42.83 10.19 23.15
N ARG A 8 42.25 9.06 22.76
CA ARG A 8 41.70 8.05 23.68
C ARG A 8 42.09 6.63 23.24
N PRO A 9 42.20 5.68 24.20
CA PRO A 9 43.01 4.46 24.05
C PRO A 9 42.24 3.26 23.52
N GLY A 10 43.00 2.31 22.97
CA GLY A 10 42.53 1.16 22.19
C GLY A 10 41.95 -0.03 22.96
N MET A 11 41.40 -0.95 22.17
CA MET A 11 40.87 -2.27 22.53
C MET A 11 41.50 -3.31 21.58
N PRO A 12 41.97 -4.47 22.06
CA PRO A 12 42.66 -5.46 21.22
C PRO A 12 41.70 -6.40 20.45
N PRO A 13 42.17 -7.05 19.35
CA PRO A 13 41.35 -7.92 18.51
C PRO A 13 41.37 -9.39 18.98
N GLY A 14 40.19 -10.02 19.01
CA GLY A 14 40.00 -11.44 19.32
C GLY A 14 39.88 -12.29 18.05
N GLY A 15 40.59 -13.42 18.03
CA GLY A 15 40.91 -14.20 16.84
C GLY A 15 39.81 -15.10 16.28
N ARG A 16 39.97 -15.42 14.99
CA ARG A 16 39.35 -16.53 14.25
C ARG A 16 39.98 -17.87 14.66
N MET A 17 39.19 -18.96 14.68
CA MET A 17 39.57 -20.29 14.17
C MET A 17 38.28 -21.13 13.92
N PRO A 18 38.30 -22.11 12.98
CA PRO A 18 37.12 -22.80 12.45
C PRO A 18 36.90 -24.19 13.08
N MET A 19 35.70 -24.76 12.91
CA MET A 19 35.43 -26.18 13.19
C MET A 19 34.87 -26.86 11.94
N ALA A 20 35.44 -28.04 11.64
CA ALA A 20 35.06 -28.96 10.58
C ALA A 20 34.62 -30.31 11.20
N GLY A 21 33.76 -31.04 10.48
CA GLY A 21 33.32 -32.42 10.76
C GLY A 21 32.03 -32.48 11.59
N LEU A 22 31.06 -33.38 11.37
CA LEU A 22 31.00 -34.64 10.63
C LEU A 22 29.51 -35.08 10.56
N GLN A 23 29.14 -35.86 9.52
CA GLN A 23 28.14 -36.97 9.55
C GLN A 23 26.63 -36.63 9.78
N VAL A 24 25.59 -37.29 9.24
CA VAL A 24 25.37 -38.52 8.45
C VAL A 24 24.05 -38.32 7.65
N GLY A 25 23.90 -39.00 6.51
CA GLY A 25 22.67 -39.07 5.70
C GLY A 25 21.58 -40.06 6.20
N PRO A 26 20.50 -40.28 5.41
CA PRO A 26 19.10 -40.45 5.84
C PRO A 26 18.62 -41.93 5.68
N PRO A 27 17.31 -42.34 5.74
CA PRO A 27 16.28 -42.03 4.71
C PRO A 27 14.81 -42.03 5.23
N GLY A 28 13.83 -41.70 4.36
CA GLY A 28 12.44 -42.12 4.60
C GLY A 28 11.33 -41.30 3.92
N ALA A 29 11.16 -41.47 2.61
CA ALA A 29 9.89 -41.26 1.92
C ALA A 29 9.42 -42.61 1.35
N PRO A 30 8.11 -42.88 1.29
CA PRO A 30 7.56 -43.60 0.13
C PRO A 30 6.12 -43.08 -0.24
N PRO A 31 5.42 -43.63 -1.28
CA PRO A 31 5.38 -42.99 -2.60
C PRO A 31 3.96 -42.98 -3.27
N TYR A 32 3.88 -42.33 -4.44
CA TYR A 32 3.11 -42.60 -5.68
C TYR A 32 1.70 -43.26 -5.71
N GLY A 33 0.88 -42.72 -6.64
CA GLY A 33 -0.11 -43.44 -7.48
C GLY A 33 -1.57 -43.09 -7.16
N ALA A 34 -2.52 -42.93 -8.09
CA ALA A 34 -2.61 -43.31 -9.50
C ALA A 34 -3.74 -42.53 -10.22
N ALA A 35 -3.73 -42.59 -11.55
CA ALA A 35 -4.70 -41.97 -12.45
C ALA A 35 -5.74 -42.97 -13.01
N SER A 36 -6.90 -42.41 -13.41
CA SER A 36 -7.87 -42.87 -14.44
C SER A 36 -8.88 -43.99 -14.11
N PRO A 37 -10.04 -44.15 -14.82
CA PRO A 37 -10.52 -43.47 -16.04
C PRO A 37 -12.01 -42.98 -16.04
N MET A 38 -12.37 -42.40 -17.19
CA MET A 38 -13.64 -41.80 -17.65
C MET A 38 -14.91 -42.69 -17.61
N ARG A 39 -16.08 -42.05 -17.47
CA ARG A 39 -17.32 -42.46 -18.19
C ARG A 39 -18.23 -41.24 -18.48
N PRO A 40 -18.83 -41.10 -19.69
CA PRO A 40 -19.55 -39.90 -20.11
C PRO A 40 -21.09 -40.01 -20.00
N GLY A 41 -21.75 -38.88 -19.71
CA GLY A 41 -23.21 -38.73 -19.78
C GLY A 41 -23.65 -37.28 -19.50
N LEU A 42 -24.01 -36.55 -20.57
CA LEU A 42 -24.62 -35.21 -20.61
C LEU A 42 -26.15 -35.29 -20.36
N PRO A 43 -26.93 -34.18 -20.37
CA PRO A 43 -26.71 -32.80 -19.90
C PRO A 43 -27.84 -32.37 -18.92
N GLN A 44 -27.64 -31.31 -18.10
CA GLN A 44 -28.78 -30.44 -17.76
C GLN A 44 -28.39 -29.06 -17.20
N SER A 45 -28.84 -28.05 -17.96
CA SER A 45 -29.31 -26.70 -17.64
C SER A 45 -28.61 -25.84 -16.59
N MET A 46 -28.18 -24.68 -17.09
CA MET A 46 -27.81 -23.44 -16.41
C MET A 46 -28.87 -22.97 -15.39
N MET A 47 -28.44 -22.33 -14.29
CA MET A 47 -28.93 -21.01 -13.84
C MET A 47 -28.19 -20.43 -12.62
N ASP A 48 -27.87 -19.13 -12.75
CA ASP A 48 -27.21 -18.21 -11.82
C ASP A 48 -27.86 -18.03 -10.43
N PRO A 49 -27.09 -17.80 -9.35
CA PRO A 49 -27.63 -17.44 -8.06
C PRO A 49 -27.51 -15.93 -7.76
N PHE A 50 -28.23 -15.05 -8.47
CA PHE A 50 -28.34 -13.64 -8.07
C PHE A 50 -29.68 -12.99 -8.44
N ARG A 51 -30.74 -13.29 -7.68
CA ARG A 51 -31.87 -12.35 -7.47
C ARG A 51 -32.43 -12.47 -6.06
N LYS A 52 -32.09 -11.50 -5.20
CA LYS A 52 -32.86 -11.20 -3.98
C LYS A 52 -33.95 -10.17 -4.34
N ARG A 53 -35.21 -10.50 -4.08
CA ARG A 53 -36.27 -9.50 -3.90
C ARG A 53 -37.20 -9.94 -2.76
N LEU A 54 -37.19 -9.12 -1.71
CA LEU A 54 -38.23 -8.79 -0.72
C LEU A 54 -39.30 -9.83 -0.36
N LEU A 55 -39.24 -10.37 0.87
CA LEU A 55 -40.40 -10.61 1.74
C LEU A 55 -39.99 -10.52 3.24
N THR A 56 -40.93 -10.01 4.03
CA THR A 56 -40.95 -9.66 5.47
C THR A 56 -40.35 -10.67 6.47
N PRO A 57 -39.67 -10.23 7.57
CA PRO A 57 -39.25 -11.14 8.63
C PRO A 57 -40.34 -11.31 9.71
N GLN A 58 -40.88 -12.53 9.81
CA GLN A 58 -41.55 -13.03 11.02
C GLN A 58 -40.48 -13.60 11.95
N ALA A 59 -40.51 -13.18 13.22
CA ALA A 59 -39.49 -13.51 14.22
C ALA A 59 -39.51 -15.00 14.60
N GLN A 60 -38.39 -15.70 14.36
CA GLN A 60 -38.02 -16.93 15.06
C GLN A 60 -36.68 -16.69 15.78
N PRO A 61 -36.54 -17.06 17.07
CA PRO A 61 -35.29 -16.88 17.79
C PRO A 61 -34.23 -17.88 17.31
N PRO A 62 -32.99 -17.45 17.05
CA PRO A 62 -31.92 -18.38 16.71
C PRO A 62 -31.44 -19.15 17.95
N LEU A 63 -31.27 -20.46 17.80
CA LEU A 63 -30.54 -21.28 18.79
C LEU A 63 -29.11 -20.76 18.93
N ALA A 64 -28.81 -20.21 20.10
CA ALA A 64 -27.47 -19.79 20.48
C ALA A 64 -26.54 -21.00 20.60
N THR A 65 -25.54 -21.06 19.72
CA THR A 65 -24.39 -21.95 19.89
C THR A 65 -23.62 -21.48 21.14
N GLN A 66 -23.68 -22.25 22.23
CA GLN A 66 -22.95 -21.97 23.47
C GLN A 66 -21.44 -21.99 23.22
N ARG A 67 -20.84 -20.82 22.96
CA ARG A 67 -19.44 -20.60 23.30
C ARG A 67 -19.39 -20.39 24.81
N ARG A 68 -19.01 -21.43 25.56
CA ARG A 68 -18.71 -21.34 27.00
C ARG A 68 -17.69 -20.22 27.23
N GLY A 69 -18.16 -19.09 27.75
CA GLY A 69 -17.32 -17.97 28.14
C GLY A 69 -16.45 -18.38 29.32
N VAL A 70 -15.14 -18.45 29.10
CA VAL A 70 -14.17 -18.42 30.19
C VAL A 70 -14.39 -17.08 30.90
N LYS A 71 -15.04 -17.11 32.08
CA LYS A 71 -15.20 -15.93 32.93
C LYS A 71 -13.80 -15.35 33.15
N ARG A 72 -13.57 -14.11 32.69
CA ARG A 72 -12.36 -13.34 32.98
C ARG A 72 -12.14 -13.37 34.50
N ARG A 73 -11.09 -14.06 34.96
CA ARG A 73 -10.67 -14.07 36.38
C ARG A 73 -10.51 -12.62 36.84
N LYS A 74 -11.17 -12.26 37.94
CA LYS A 74 -11.18 -10.88 38.43
C LYS A 74 -9.84 -10.61 39.13
N MET A 75 -9.33 -9.38 39.05
CA MET A 75 -8.05 -9.02 39.71
C MET A 75 -8.10 -9.21 41.23
N ALA A 76 -9.28 -9.12 41.84
CA ALA A 76 -9.49 -9.35 43.27
C ALA A 76 -9.14 -10.80 43.69
N ASP A 77 -9.29 -11.77 42.78
CA ASP A 77 -9.01 -13.18 43.06
C ASP A 77 -7.50 -13.49 43.14
N LYS A 78 -6.65 -12.54 42.70
CA LYS A 78 -5.18 -12.66 42.74
C LYS A 78 -4.53 -11.96 43.94
N VAL A 79 -5.30 -11.25 44.79
CA VAL A 79 -4.74 -10.50 45.93
C VAL A 79 -4.94 -11.29 47.22
N LEU A 80 -3.87 -11.50 47.99
CA LEU A 80 -3.93 -12.26 49.23
C LEU A 80 -4.64 -11.47 50.35
N PRO A 81 -5.54 -12.10 51.14
CA PRO A 81 -6.12 -11.50 52.35
C PRO A 81 -5.04 -11.10 53.37
N GLN A 82 -5.30 -10.02 54.12
CA GLN A 82 -4.34 -9.43 55.06
C GLN A 82 -3.86 -10.41 56.14
N ARG A 83 -4.77 -11.24 56.66
CA ARG A 83 -4.47 -12.27 57.65
C ARG A 83 -3.44 -13.30 57.15
N ILE A 84 -3.42 -13.62 55.85
CA ILE A 84 -2.44 -14.53 55.26
C ILE A 84 -1.11 -13.81 55.02
N ARG A 85 -1.17 -12.50 54.70
CA ARG A 85 0.03 -11.67 54.51
C ARG A 85 0.86 -11.53 55.78
N GLU A 86 0.20 -11.40 56.94
CA GLU A 86 0.87 -11.29 58.24
C GLU A 86 1.45 -12.62 58.75
N LEU A 87 0.89 -13.75 58.31
CA LEU A 87 1.31 -15.10 58.72
C LEU A 87 2.45 -15.67 57.88
N VAL A 88 2.61 -15.22 56.63
CA VAL A 88 3.57 -15.78 55.66
C VAL A 88 4.53 -14.70 55.17
N PRO A 89 5.83 -14.74 55.55
CA PRO A 89 6.79 -13.69 55.19
C PRO A 89 7.04 -13.56 53.68
N GLU A 90 6.92 -14.64 52.91
CA GLU A 90 7.07 -14.65 51.44
C GLU A 90 5.88 -14.00 50.70
N SER A 91 4.79 -13.68 51.41
CA SER A 91 3.60 -13.08 50.83
C SER A 91 3.88 -11.71 50.19
N GLN A 92 4.86 -10.97 50.70
CA GLN A 92 5.27 -9.68 50.15
C GLN A 92 5.90 -9.84 48.76
N ALA A 93 6.76 -10.85 48.57
CA ALA A 93 7.37 -11.15 47.28
C ALA A 93 6.30 -11.52 46.22
N TYR A 94 5.25 -12.25 46.62
CA TYR A 94 4.11 -12.53 45.74
C TYR A 94 3.35 -11.27 45.33
N MET A 95 3.10 -10.35 46.26
CA MET A 95 2.44 -9.08 45.98
C MET A 95 3.28 -8.19 45.05
N ASP A 96 4.60 -8.18 45.22
CA ASP A 96 5.53 -7.46 44.36
C ASP A 96 5.57 -8.07 42.95
N LEU A 97 5.54 -9.40 42.82
CA LEU A 97 5.39 -10.07 41.53
C LEU A 97 4.07 -9.73 40.84
N LEU A 98 2.96 -9.65 41.59
CA LEU A 98 1.66 -9.24 41.06
C LEU A 98 1.67 -7.78 40.60
N ALA A 99 2.33 -6.89 41.34
CA ALA A 99 2.51 -5.49 40.95
C ALA A 99 3.38 -5.36 39.69
N PHE A 100 4.44 -6.16 39.61
CA PHE A 100 5.30 -6.24 38.43
C PHE A 100 4.54 -6.78 37.21
N GLU A 101 3.75 -7.86 37.35
CA GLU A 101 2.86 -8.40 36.30
C GLU A 101 1.96 -7.30 35.76
N ARG A 102 1.30 -6.52 36.64
CA ARG A 102 0.43 -5.40 36.22
C ARG A 102 1.18 -4.32 35.44
N LYS A 103 2.38 -3.95 35.89
CA LYS A 103 3.21 -2.94 35.22
C LYS A 103 3.69 -3.43 33.85
N LEU A 104 4.04 -4.71 33.76
CA LEU A 104 4.44 -5.37 32.52
C LEU A 104 3.27 -5.41 31.55
N ASP A 105 2.08 -5.86 31.98
CA ASP A 105 0.86 -5.89 31.17
C ASP A 105 0.48 -4.50 30.64
N GLN A 106 0.56 -3.47 31.48
CA GLN A 106 0.32 -2.08 31.06
C GLN A 106 1.33 -1.63 30.00
N THR A 107 2.59 -2.01 30.16
CA THR A 107 3.66 -1.67 29.20
C THR A 107 3.44 -2.39 27.87
N ILE A 108 3.08 -3.67 27.90
CA ILE A 108 2.73 -4.44 26.70
C ILE A 108 1.52 -3.82 26.00
N ALA A 109 0.45 -3.51 26.73
CA ALA A 109 -0.76 -2.93 26.14
C ALA A 109 -0.47 -1.58 25.47
N ARG A 110 0.33 -0.72 26.14
CA ARG A 110 0.78 0.56 25.58
C ARG A 110 1.63 0.36 24.32
N LYS A 111 2.67 -0.50 24.38
CA LYS A 111 3.55 -0.77 23.24
C LYS A 111 2.81 -1.38 22.06
N ARG A 112 1.84 -2.26 22.33
CA ARG A 112 0.95 -2.81 21.31
C ARG A 112 0.17 -1.70 20.61
N MET A 113 -0.36 -0.73 21.35
CA MET A 113 -1.08 0.41 20.78
C MET A 113 -0.15 1.32 19.97
N GLU A 114 1.04 1.63 20.48
CA GLU A 114 2.07 2.42 19.76
C GLU A 114 2.48 1.74 18.45
N ILE A 115 2.72 0.43 18.47
CA ILE A 115 3.04 -0.34 17.26
C ILE A 115 1.85 -0.32 16.29
N GLN A 116 0.63 -0.53 16.77
CA GLN A 116 -0.57 -0.45 15.93
C GLN A 116 -0.77 0.94 15.31
N GLU A 117 -0.39 2.02 16.00
CA GLU A 117 -0.43 3.36 15.43
C GLU A 117 0.71 3.60 14.42
N ALA A 118 1.93 3.16 14.74
CA ALA A 118 3.09 3.30 13.87
C ALA A 118 2.90 2.53 12.55
N ILE A 119 2.34 1.32 12.59
CA ILE A 119 2.02 0.53 11.39
C ILE A 119 1.04 1.28 10.47
N LYS A 120 0.14 2.10 11.02
CA LYS A 120 -0.79 2.93 10.22
C LYS A 120 -0.10 4.09 9.50
N LYS A 121 1.13 4.45 9.86
CA LYS A 121 1.93 5.53 9.27
C LYS A 121 3.21 4.95 8.66
N PRO A 122 3.13 4.19 7.55
CA PRO A 122 4.31 3.59 6.94
C PRO A 122 5.35 4.66 6.56
N LEU A 123 6.62 4.38 6.86
CA LEU A 123 7.74 5.25 6.51
C LEU A 123 7.89 5.33 4.99
N THR A 124 7.74 6.53 4.42
CA THR A 124 7.86 6.73 2.97
C THR A 124 9.34 6.83 2.56
N GLN A 125 9.77 6.03 1.59
CA GLN A 125 11.08 6.17 0.97
C GLN A 125 10.97 6.80 -0.42
N LYS A 126 11.70 7.89 -0.65
CA LYS A 126 11.80 8.51 -1.98
C LYS A 126 12.78 7.70 -2.84
N ARG A 127 12.35 7.32 -4.04
CA ARG A 127 13.17 6.61 -5.05
C ARG A 127 12.97 7.28 -6.41
N LYS A 128 13.93 7.11 -7.33
CA LYS A 128 13.88 7.70 -8.68
C LYS A 128 13.47 6.64 -9.70
N LEU A 129 12.28 6.77 -10.27
CA LEU A 129 11.82 5.98 -11.40
C LEU A 129 12.27 6.65 -12.70
N ARG A 130 12.97 5.92 -13.57
CA ARG A 130 13.36 6.40 -14.90
C ARG A 130 12.41 5.80 -15.95
N ILE A 131 11.83 6.64 -16.78
CA ILE A 131 10.89 6.25 -17.83
C ILE A 131 11.57 6.47 -19.19
N TYR A 132 11.46 5.48 -20.06
CA TYR A 132 11.96 5.49 -21.43
C TYR A 132 10.76 5.48 -22.38
N ILE A 133 10.75 6.40 -23.33
CA ILE A 133 9.72 6.48 -24.37
C ILE A 133 10.46 6.37 -25.70
N SER A 134 10.17 5.32 -26.46
CA SER A 134 10.81 5.05 -27.75
C SER A 134 9.76 4.83 -28.82
N ASN A 135 10.02 5.36 -30.01
CA ASN A 135 9.23 5.12 -31.22
C ASN A 135 10.08 4.33 -32.22
N THR A 136 9.53 3.24 -32.74
CA THR A 136 10.14 2.43 -33.79
C THR A 136 9.22 2.42 -35.00
N PHE A 137 9.72 2.87 -36.15
CA PHE A 137 8.99 2.85 -37.41
C PHE A 137 9.44 1.66 -38.27
N THR A 138 8.48 0.92 -38.82
CA THR A 138 8.68 -0.18 -39.76
C THR A 138 8.06 0.21 -41.11
N PRO A 139 8.87 0.44 -42.15
CA PRO A 139 8.35 0.78 -43.47
C PRO A 139 7.58 -0.39 -44.10
N ALA A 140 6.68 -0.09 -45.03
CA ALA A 140 6.01 -1.12 -45.83
C ALA A 140 7.06 -1.88 -46.66
N LYS A 141 6.95 -3.22 -46.71
CA LYS A 141 7.81 -4.04 -47.57
C LYS A 141 7.28 -4.00 -49.00
N GLU A 142 8.18 -3.79 -49.95
CA GLU A 142 7.90 -4.00 -51.37
C GLU A 142 8.10 -5.49 -51.72
N GLU A 143 6.99 -6.13 -52.11
CA GLU A 143 6.87 -7.44 -52.78
C GLU A 143 6.98 -8.79 -52.03
N GLY A 144 6.14 -9.72 -52.51
CA GLY A 144 5.84 -11.06 -51.99
C GLY A 144 4.31 -11.25 -51.91
N GLU A 145 3.73 -12.08 -52.78
CA GLU A 145 2.28 -12.34 -52.91
C GLU A 145 1.52 -12.43 -51.57
N GLY A 146 0.50 -11.59 -51.40
CA GLY A 146 -0.61 -11.80 -50.45
C GLY A 146 -0.56 -11.07 -49.10
N GLY A 147 0.50 -10.33 -48.76
CA GLY A 147 0.62 -9.61 -47.48
C GLY A 147 0.27 -8.11 -47.54
N GLU A 148 -0.54 -7.62 -46.59
CA GLU A 148 -0.92 -6.21 -46.44
C GLU A 148 0.31 -5.26 -46.41
N ARG A 149 0.38 -4.35 -47.40
CA ARG A 149 1.48 -3.40 -47.62
C ARG A 149 1.34 -2.15 -46.76
N VAL A 150 1.31 -2.29 -45.44
CA VAL A 150 1.04 -1.14 -44.55
C VAL A 150 2.24 -0.86 -43.66
N ALA A 151 2.80 0.34 -43.79
CA ALA A 151 3.82 0.85 -42.87
C ALA A 151 3.23 0.95 -41.46
N SER A 152 4.06 0.74 -40.44
CA SER A 152 3.58 0.76 -39.06
C SER A 152 4.59 1.38 -38.12
N TRP A 153 4.08 1.94 -37.03
CA TRP A 153 4.90 2.45 -35.94
C TRP A 153 4.56 1.74 -34.64
N GLU A 154 5.54 1.64 -33.75
CA GLU A 154 5.44 1.06 -32.42
C GLU A 154 5.94 2.08 -31.40
N LEU A 155 5.04 2.54 -30.52
CA LEU A 155 5.38 3.34 -29.35
C LEU A 155 5.54 2.42 -28.15
N ARG A 156 6.69 2.52 -27.49
CA ARG A 156 7.02 1.73 -26.30
C ARG A 156 7.31 2.65 -25.13
N VAL A 157 6.62 2.40 -24.02
CA VAL A 157 6.74 3.14 -22.76
C VAL A 157 7.21 2.16 -21.70
N GLU A 158 8.48 2.25 -21.32
CA GLU A 158 9.11 1.38 -20.33
C GLU A 158 9.56 2.18 -19.12
N GLY A 159 9.74 1.52 -17.98
CA GLY A 159 10.39 2.18 -16.85
C GLY A 159 11.15 1.25 -15.94
N LYS A 160 12.12 1.83 -15.24
CA LYS A 160 13.01 1.12 -14.34
C LYS A 160 13.32 1.97 -13.13
N LEU A 161 13.20 1.36 -11.96
CA LEU A 161 13.59 2.01 -10.72
C LEU A 161 15.11 2.03 -10.60
N LEU A 162 15.68 3.20 -10.31
CA LEU A 162 17.10 3.35 -10.06
C LEU A 162 17.37 2.89 -8.61
N GLU A 163 17.74 1.61 -8.44
CA GLU A 163 18.00 1.00 -7.13
C GLU A 163 19.34 0.31 -7.06
N ASP A 164 19.80 0.11 -5.82
CA ASP A 164 20.88 -0.80 -5.49
C ASP A 164 20.45 -2.25 -5.82
N PRO A 165 21.35 -3.07 -6.40
CA PRO A 165 21.03 -4.41 -6.92
C PRO A 165 20.57 -5.44 -5.87
N SER A 166 20.64 -5.09 -4.58
CA SER A 166 20.29 -5.97 -3.45
C SER A 166 18.81 -5.98 -3.08
N LYS A 167 17.95 -5.17 -3.72
CA LYS A 167 16.52 -5.06 -3.41
C LYS A 167 15.64 -5.68 -4.49
N GLN A 168 14.49 -6.19 -4.05
CA GLN A 168 13.48 -6.79 -4.92
C GLN A 168 13.04 -5.79 -6.00
N LYS A 169 13.26 -6.13 -7.28
CA LYS A 169 12.83 -5.30 -8.41
C LYS A 169 11.31 -5.22 -8.45
N ARG A 170 10.78 -4.02 -8.29
CA ARG A 170 9.37 -3.72 -8.55
C ARG A 170 9.16 -3.42 -10.03
N LYS A 171 8.05 -3.92 -10.57
CA LYS A 171 7.66 -3.70 -11.96
C LYS A 171 7.27 -2.25 -12.23
N PHE A 172 7.54 -1.75 -13.44
CA PHE A 172 7.17 -0.39 -13.85
C PHE A 172 5.69 -0.08 -13.63
N SER A 173 4.81 -0.96 -14.11
CA SER A 173 3.37 -0.73 -14.02
C SER A 173 2.92 -0.62 -12.57
N SER A 174 3.65 -1.22 -11.60
CA SER A 174 3.30 -1.26 -10.16
C SER A 174 3.32 0.10 -9.45
N PHE A 175 3.77 1.17 -10.13
CA PHE A 175 3.75 2.53 -9.62
C PHE A 175 2.54 3.36 -10.09
N PHE A 176 1.79 2.88 -11.07
CA PHE A 176 0.72 3.65 -11.71
C PHE A 176 -0.66 3.03 -11.51
N LYS A 177 -1.64 3.87 -11.18
CA LYS A 177 -3.05 3.48 -11.14
C LYS A 177 -3.60 3.33 -12.55
N SER A 178 -3.18 4.19 -13.47
CA SER A 178 -3.53 4.11 -14.88
C SER A 178 -2.50 4.83 -15.76
N LEU A 179 -2.56 4.49 -17.04
CA LEU A 179 -1.79 5.09 -18.11
C LEU A 179 -2.74 5.32 -19.29
N VAL A 180 -2.71 6.51 -19.86
CA VAL A 180 -3.49 6.86 -21.06
C VAL A 180 -2.54 7.40 -22.12
N ILE A 181 -2.67 6.88 -23.34
CA ILE A 181 -1.99 7.40 -24.53
C ILE A 181 -3.08 7.96 -25.43
N GLU A 182 -3.07 9.27 -25.58
CA GLU A 182 -3.95 10.00 -26.48
C GLU A 182 -3.19 10.29 -27.76
N LEU A 183 -3.71 9.82 -28.88
CA LEU A 183 -3.25 10.07 -30.23
C LEU A 183 -4.11 11.17 -30.87
N ASP A 184 -3.72 11.61 -32.05
CA ASP A 184 -4.49 12.59 -32.81
C ASP A 184 -5.88 12.04 -33.17
N LYS A 185 -6.92 12.75 -32.68
CA LYS A 185 -8.32 12.39 -32.87
C LYS A 185 -8.76 12.54 -34.33
N GLU A 186 -8.18 13.47 -35.07
CA GLU A 186 -8.52 13.68 -36.49
C GLU A 186 -8.01 12.53 -37.35
N LEU A 187 -6.86 11.95 -37.00
CA LEU A 187 -6.25 10.86 -37.77
C LEU A 187 -6.85 9.48 -37.42
N TYR A 188 -7.11 9.20 -36.14
CA TYR A 188 -7.56 7.88 -35.67
C TYR A 188 -9.07 7.82 -35.37
N GLY A 189 -9.77 8.94 -35.44
CA GLY A 189 -11.20 9.03 -35.11
C GLY A 189 -11.49 8.90 -33.60
N PRO A 190 -12.75 9.05 -33.21
CA PRO A 190 -13.16 9.12 -31.81
C PRO A 190 -12.88 7.84 -31.01
N ASP A 191 -12.84 6.67 -31.65
CA ASP A 191 -12.79 5.39 -30.94
C ASP A 191 -11.38 4.79 -30.85
N ASN A 192 -10.46 5.14 -31.77
CA ASN A 192 -9.13 4.53 -31.83
C ASN A 192 -7.98 5.44 -31.36
N HIS A 193 -8.26 6.73 -31.16
CA HIS A 193 -7.25 7.70 -30.73
C HIS A 193 -6.84 7.53 -29.25
N LEU A 194 -7.59 6.80 -28.44
CA LEU A 194 -7.30 6.59 -27.02
C LEU A 194 -6.88 5.15 -26.73
N VAL A 195 -5.76 4.99 -26.05
CA VAL A 195 -5.33 3.72 -25.46
C VAL A 195 -5.23 3.90 -23.95
N GLU A 196 -6.11 3.20 -23.22
CA GLU A 196 -6.20 3.31 -21.78
C GLU A 196 -5.84 1.99 -21.10
N TRP A 197 -4.98 2.08 -20.09
CA TRP A 197 -4.68 0.99 -19.18
C TRP A 197 -5.03 1.41 -17.76
N HIS A 198 -5.83 0.60 -17.09
CA HIS A 198 -6.22 0.79 -15.69
C HIS A 198 -5.76 -0.42 -14.87
N ARG A 199 -5.13 -0.18 -13.72
CA ARG A 199 -4.81 -1.26 -12.79
C ARG A 199 -6.09 -1.78 -12.14
N LEU A 200 -6.31 -3.08 -12.25
CA LEU A 200 -7.27 -3.85 -11.46
C LEU A 200 -6.52 -4.75 -10.46
N PRO A 201 -7.20 -5.27 -9.42
CA PRO A 201 -6.58 -6.18 -8.45
C PRO A 201 -5.98 -7.46 -9.06
N THR A 202 -6.46 -7.86 -10.24
CA THR A 202 -6.01 -9.05 -10.98
C THR A 202 -5.00 -8.73 -12.09
N THR A 203 -4.65 -7.46 -12.29
CA THR A 203 -3.76 -7.05 -13.38
C THR A 203 -2.35 -7.60 -13.15
N GLN A 204 -1.81 -8.29 -14.16
CA GLN A 204 -0.41 -8.70 -14.15
C GLN A 204 0.50 -7.48 -14.36
N GLU A 205 1.46 -7.31 -13.47
CA GLU A 205 2.40 -6.20 -13.53
C GLU A 205 3.49 -6.43 -14.61
N THR A 206 3.76 -5.39 -15.42
CA THR A 206 4.70 -5.36 -16.54
C THR A 206 5.74 -4.24 -16.38
N ASP A 207 6.88 -4.35 -17.08
CA ASP A 207 7.93 -3.32 -17.12
C ASP A 207 7.73 -2.29 -18.24
N GLY A 208 6.76 -2.50 -19.14
CA GLY A 208 6.42 -1.54 -20.18
C GLY A 208 5.13 -1.85 -20.91
N PHE A 209 4.69 -0.86 -21.67
CA PHE A 209 3.52 -0.88 -22.54
C PHE A 209 3.95 -0.64 -23.98
N GLN A 210 3.34 -1.34 -24.92
CA GLN A 210 3.59 -1.23 -26.35
C GLN A 210 2.28 -0.98 -27.08
N VAL A 211 2.29 0.04 -27.95
CA VAL A 211 1.17 0.37 -28.83
C VAL A 211 1.70 0.36 -30.25
N LYS A 212 1.13 -0.50 -31.09
CA LYS A 212 1.47 -0.60 -32.51
C LYS A 212 0.26 -0.17 -33.35
N ARG A 213 0.47 0.71 -34.33
CA ARG A 213 -0.56 1.13 -35.28
C ARG A 213 -0.01 1.20 -36.69
N PRO A 214 -0.85 0.98 -37.71
CA PRO A 214 -0.50 1.31 -39.09
C PRO A 214 -0.41 2.83 -39.28
N GLY A 215 0.41 3.25 -40.23
CA GLY A 215 0.59 4.64 -40.61
C GLY A 215 2.05 4.98 -40.89
N ASP A 216 2.24 5.86 -41.86
CA ASP A 216 3.51 6.47 -42.28
C ASP A 216 3.54 7.99 -42.00
N VAL A 217 2.45 8.53 -41.47
CA VAL A 217 2.32 9.94 -41.09
C VAL A 217 2.74 10.15 -39.63
N ASN A 218 3.39 11.29 -39.36
CA ASN A 218 3.72 11.70 -37.99
C ASN A 218 2.45 11.95 -37.17
N VAL A 219 2.38 11.34 -35.98
CA VAL A 219 1.24 11.45 -35.06
C VAL A 219 1.68 12.17 -33.80
N LYS A 220 0.91 13.17 -33.37
CA LYS A 220 1.10 13.78 -32.06
C LYS A 220 0.51 12.87 -30.98
N CYS A 221 1.29 12.60 -29.94
CA CYS A 221 0.88 11.75 -28.83
C CYS A 221 1.00 12.48 -27.49
N THR A 222 -0.01 12.38 -26.65
CA THR A 222 0.00 12.85 -25.25
C THR A 222 -0.04 11.64 -24.32
N LEU A 223 0.95 11.53 -23.42
CA LEU A 223 1.00 10.47 -22.43
C LEU A 223 0.58 10.99 -21.06
N LEU A 224 -0.43 10.37 -20.46
CA LEU A 224 -0.91 10.69 -19.12
C LEU A 224 -0.63 9.50 -18.19
N LEU A 225 0.22 9.72 -17.20
CA LEU A 225 0.64 8.71 -16.22
C LEU A 225 0.08 9.06 -14.85
N MET A 226 -0.86 8.27 -14.33
CA MET A 226 -1.45 8.49 -13.00
C MET A 226 -0.75 7.61 -11.96
N LEU A 227 0.00 8.20 -11.04
CA LEU A 227 0.67 7.48 -9.96
C LEU A 227 -0.33 6.87 -8.96
N ASP A 228 -0.05 5.65 -8.49
CA ASP A 228 -0.83 4.99 -7.44
C ASP A 228 -0.28 5.36 -6.05
N HIS A 229 -0.63 6.53 -5.57
CA HIS A 229 -0.29 6.95 -4.21
C HIS A 229 -1.20 6.27 -3.19
N GLN A 230 -0.60 5.58 -2.21
CA GLN A 230 -1.27 5.08 -1.03
C GLN A 230 -0.69 5.73 0.24
N PRO A 231 -1.45 6.56 0.97
CA PRO A 231 -2.82 7.01 0.66
C PRO A 231 -2.88 7.99 -0.54
N PRO A 232 -4.06 8.19 -1.15
CA PRO A 232 -4.22 9.11 -2.28
C PRO A 232 -3.72 10.53 -1.96
N GLN A 233 -3.00 11.09 -2.91
CA GLN A 233 -2.51 12.47 -2.87
C GLN A 233 -3.23 13.33 -3.89
N TYR A 234 -3.42 14.60 -3.56
CA TYR A 234 -4.16 15.57 -4.36
C TYR A 234 -3.27 16.77 -4.64
N LYS A 235 -3.25 17.20 -5.89
CA LYS A 235 -2.66 18.48 -6.29
C LYS A 235 -3.66 19.57 -5.95
N LEU A 236 -3.24 20.54 -5.14
CA LEU A 236 -4.09 21.66 -4.77
C LEU A 236 -4.17 22.71 -5.89
N ASP A 237 -5.28 23.45 -5.92
CA ASP A 237 -5.39 24.67 -6.72
C ASP A 237 -4.20 25.60 -6.41
N PRO A 238 -3.57 26.26 -7.40
CA PRO A 238 -2.38 27.07 -7.18
C PRO A 238 -2.54 28.16 -6.10
N ARG A 239 -3.75 28.71 -5.92
CA ARG A 239 -4.03 29.74 -4.92
C ARG A 239 -4.09 29.12 -3.53
N LEU A 240 -4.78 27.99 -3.39
CA LEU A 240 -4.80 27.23 -2.13
C LEU A 240 -3.41 26.70 -1.77
N ALA A 241 -2.67 26.21 -2.76
CA ALA A 241 -1.32 25.69 -2.58
C ALA A 241 -0.37 26.74 -2.02
N ARG A 242 -0.44 27.97 -2.55
CA ARG A 242 0.34 29.11 -2.05
C ARG A 242 -0.09 29.51 -0.64
N LEU A 243 -1.38 29.47 -0.35
CA LEU A 243 -1.93 29.82 0.96
C LEU A 243 -1.48 28.86 2.06
N LEU A 244 -1.50 27.56 1.78
CA LEU A 244 -1.15 26.51 2.74
C LEU A 244 0.33 26.14 2.72
N GLY A 245 1.10 26.61 1.72
CA GLY A 245 2.49 26.19 1.49
C GLY A 245 2.62 24.72 1.06
N VAL A 246 1.58 24.15 0.46
CA VAL A 246 1.49 22.72 0.11
C VAL A 246 1.04 22.57 -1.33
N HIS A 247 1.87 21.97 -2.19
CA HIS A 247 1.48 21.75 -3.59
C HIS A 247 0.67 20.46 -3.81
N THR A 248 1.19 19.33 -3.31
CA THR A 248 0.57 18.01 -3.45
C THR A 248 0.72 17.25 -2.14
N GLN A 249 -0.38 16.80 -1.55
CA GLN A 249 -0.36 16.05 -0.29
C GLN A 249 -1.61 15.16 -0.13
N THR A 250 -1.61 14.34 0.92
CA THR A 250 -2.78 13.56 1.34
C THR A 250 -3.90 14.48 1.85
N ARG A 251 -5.17 14.03 1.76
CA ARG A 251 -6.31 14.78 2.31
C ARG A 251 -6.11 15.13 3.78
N ALA A 252 -5.64 14.20 4.61
CA ALA A 252 -5.42 14.43 6.04
C ALA A 252 -4.37 15.53 6.28
N SER A 253 -3.25 15.48 5.56
CA SER A 253 -2.20 16.51 5.64
C SER A 253 -2.69 17.88 5.15
N ILE A 254 -3.48 17.92 4.08
CA ILE A 254 -4.08 19.15 3.56
C ILE A 254 -5.04 19.75 4.58
N MET A 255 -5.92 18.94 5.18
CA MET A 255 -6.86 19.39 6.22
C MET A 255 -6.11 19.89 7.46
N GLN A 256 -5.01 19.24 7.84
CA GLN A 256 -4.17 19.70 8.94
C GLN A 256 -3.51 21.04 8.64
N ALA A 257 -2.94 21.22 7.44
CA ALA A 257 -2.35 22.49 7.02
C ALA A 257 -3.40 23.61 6.99
N LEU A 258 -4.59 23.31 6.48
CA LEU A 258 -5.72 24.22 6.50
C LEU A 258 -6.13 24.62 7.93
N TRP A 259 -6.24 23.64 8.84
CA TRP A 259 -6.58 23.90 10.22
C TRP A 259 -5.53 24.75 10.94
N LEU A 260 -4.25 24.50 10.69
CA LEU A 260 -3.16 25.31 11.22
C LEU A 260 -3.24 26.75 10.71
N TYR A 261 -3.54 26.94 9.43
CA TYR A 261 -3.76 28.27 8.85
C TYR A 261 -4.94 29.00 9.53
N ILE A 262 -6.07 28.32 9.73
CA ILE A 262 -7.25 28.87 10.42
C ILE A 262 -6.90 29.31 11.84
N LYS A 263 -6.19 28.45 12.59
CA LYS A 263 -5.77 28.74 13.97
C LYS A 263 -4.81 29.92 14.03
N HIS A 264 -3.78 29.92 13.19
CA HIS A 264 -2.77 30.96 13.15
C HIS A 264 -3.40 32.34 12.89
N ASN A 265 -4.37 32.40 11.98
CA ASN A 265 -5.04 33.63 11.60
C ASN A 265 -6.31 33.92 12.41
N LYS A 266 -6.60 33.11 13.46
CA LYS A 266 -7.77 33.24 14.34
C LYS A 266 -9.09 33.37 13.56
N LEU A 267 -9.26 32.55 12.52
CA LEU A 267 -10.41 32.61 11.63
C LEU A 267 -11.63 31.83 12.14
N GLN A 268 -11.50 31.03 13.20
CA GLN A 268 -12.65 30.36 13.80
C GLN A 268 -13.47 31.36 14.60
N ASP A 269 -14.79 31.33 14.46
CA ASP A 269 -15.68 32.25 15.17
C ASP A 269 -15.55 32.10 16.70
N SER A 270 -15.69 33.21 17.43
CA SER A 270 -15.55 33.22 18.88
C SER A 270 -16.73 32.53 19.57
N HIS A 271 -17.94 32.73 19.06
CA HIS A 271 -19.20 32.25 19.64
C HIS A 271 -19.62 30.93 19.00
N GLU A 272 -19.53 30.81 17.68
CA GLU A 272 -19.95 29.60 16.95
C GLU A 272 -18.76 28.83 16.39
N LYS A 273 -18.20 27.91 17.18
CA LYS A 273 -16.97 27.16 16.82
C LYS A 273 -17.06 26.32 15.54
N GLU A 274 -18.27 26.10 15.01
CA GLU A 274 -18.48 25.38 13.76
C GLU A 274 -18.22 26.25 12.52
N TYR A 275 -18.21 27.59 12.67
CA TYR A 275 -18.03 28.53 11.57
C TYR A 275 -16.60 29.07 11.48
N ILE A 276 -16.14 29.19 10.23
CA ILE A 276 -14.84 29.77 9.87
C ILE A 276 -15.07 31.06 9.09
N ASN A 277 -14.61 32.17 9.66
CA ASN A 277 -14.64 33.49 9.07
C ASN A 277 -13.55 33.60 7.98
N CYS A 278 -13.93 33.31 6.73
CA CYS A 278 -13.04 33.35 5.57
C CYS A 278 -12.44 34.76 5.38
N ASN A 279 -11.11 34.88 5.53
CA ASN A 279 -10.39 36.12 5.24
C ASN A 279 -10.28 36.37 3.72
N ARG A 280 -9.75 37.54 3.34
CA ARG A 280 -9.63 37.95 1.93
C ARG A 280 -8.95 36.90 1.04
N TYR A 281 -7.92 36.22 1.54
CA TYR A 281 -7.21 35.19 0.78
C TYR A 281 -7.99 33.87 0.69
N PHE A 282 -8.76 33.56 1.73
CA PHE A 282 -9.60 32.36 1.74
C PHE A 282 -10.80 32.49 0.80
N ARG A 283 -11.47 33.66 0.81
CA ARG A 283 -12.59 33.99 -0.11
C ARG A 283 -12.19 33.96 -1.58
N GLN A 284 -10.92 34.22 -1.84
CA GLN A 284 -10.33 34.12 -3.15
C GLN A 284 -10.30 32.67 -3.65
N VAL A 285 -10.07 31.70 -2.76
CA VAL A 285 -9.99 30.28 -3.10
C VAL A 285 -11.37 29.61 -3.07
N SER A 286 -12.18 29.94 -2.06
CA SER A 286 -13.54 29.45 -1.89
C SER A 286 -14.47 30.65 -2.00
N PRO A 287 -15.29 30.78 -3.07
CA PRO A 287 -16.19 31.91 -3.26
C PRO A 287 -17.41 31.92 -2.31
N CYS A 288 -17.31 31.24 -1.17
CA CYS A 288 -18.33 31.19 -0.12
C CYS A 288 -18.01 32.19 0.99
#